data_AF-A0AAJ6EB01-F1
#
_entry.id   AF-A0AAJ6EB01-F1
#
_cell.length_a   1.000
_cell.length_b   1.000
_cell.length_c   1.000
_cell.angle_alpha   90.00
_cell.angle_beta   90.00
_cell.angle_gamma   90.00
#
_symmetry.space_group_name_H-M   'P 1'
#
loop_
_entity.id
_entity.type
_entity.pdbx_description
1 polymer ?
#
loop_
_entity_poly.entity_id
_entity_poly.type
_entity_poly.pdbx_seq_one_letter_code
_entity_poly.pdbx_strand_id
1 'polypeptide(L)'
;MRRACKLLLVMMLSLPSMTAVEAEEAGQDGAHRHHPPQDLLLHEKFYSGWHMPDNPALSCCNDADCYPTEIRYVDGRIYARRREDGKYILIPPQKVERNRDNPDGRNHLCAPPPSASMVDTVYCFALGGAT
;
A
#
# COMPACT_ATOMS: atom_id res chain seq x y z
N MET A 1 -77.99 2.87 10.78
CA MET A 1 -77.96 4.33 11.02
C MET A 1 -77.17 4.61 12.30
N ARG A 2 -76.39 5.71 12.31
CA ARG A 2 -75.65 6.35 13.44
C ARG A 2 -74.31 5.67 13.79
N ARG A 3 -73.14 6.13 13.32
CA ARG A 3 -72.36 7.35 13.67
C ARG A 3 -72.19 7.54 15.18
N ALA A 4 -70.99 7.29 15.71
CA ALA A 4 -70.16 8.31 16.39
C ALA A 4 -68.93 7.69 17.10
N CYS A 5 -67.76 8.25 16.77
CA CYS A 5 -66.81 8.82 17.70
C CYS A 5 -66.28 7.94 18.86
N LYS A 6 -65.06 7.43 18.68
CA LYS A 6 -64.01 7.55 19.69
C LYS A 6 -62.65 7.41 19.02
N LEU A 7 -62.02 8.57 18.82
CA LEU A 7 -60.56 8.68 18.77
C LEU A 7 -60.00 7.97 20.01
N LEU A 8 -59.16 6.96 19.81
CA LEU A 8 -58.02 6.73 20.69
C LEU A 8 -56.81 6.54 19.81
N LEU A 9 -56.17 7.68 19.58
CA LEU A 9 -54.84 7.87 19.04
C LEU A 9 -53.85 7.24 20.03
N VAL A 10 -53.22 6.12 19.67
CA VAL A 10 -51.86 5.81 20.12
C VAL A 10 -51.12 5.30 18.89
N MET A 11 -50.69 6.26 18.06
CA MET A 11 -49.66 6.02 17.07
C MET A 11 -48.39 5.60 17.83
N MET A 12 -48.04 4.33 17.69
CA MET A 12 -46.75 3.82 18.14
C MET A 12 -45.66 4.58 17.36
N LEU A 13 -44.99 5.53 18.02
CA LEU A 13 -43.75 6.10 17.51
C LEU A 13 -42.66 5.01 17.57
N SER A 14 -42.62 4.16 16.56
CA SER A 14 -41.40 3.44 16.21
C SER A 14 -40.54 4.41 15.40
N LEU A 15 -39.56 5.04 16.04
CA LEU A 15 -38.45 5.68 15.32
C LEU A 15 -37.75 4.61 14.48
N PRO A 16 -37.69 4.73 13.15
CA PRO A 16 -36.64 4.05 12.43
C PRO A 16 -35.33 4.77 12.78
N SER A 17 -34.49 4.13 13.58
CA SER A 17 -33.08 4.49 13.67
C SER A 17 -32.51 4.36 12.26
N MET A 18 -32.27 5.49 11.61
CA MET A 18 -31.46 5.51 10.40
C MET A 18 -30.08 5.00 10.82
N THR A 19 -29.76 3.74 10.54
CA THR A 19 -28.35 3.37 10.45
C THR A 19 -27.82 4.20 9.30
N ALA A 20 -27.02 5.22 9.60
CA ALA A 20 -26.16 5.82 8.61
C ALA A 20 -25.33 4.67 8.05
N VAL A 21 -25.70 4.21 6.85
CA VAL A 21 -24.74 3.57 5.96
C VAL A 21 -23.77 4.70 5.65
N GLU A 22 -22.65 4.72 6.37
CA GLU A 22 -21.47 5.41 5.89
C GLU A 22 -21.15 4.74 4.55
N ALA A 23 -21.46 5.47 3.48
CA ALA A 23 -20.94 5.20 2.18
C ALA A 23 -19.41 5.26 2.33
N GLU A 24 -18.76 4.10 2.21
CA GLU A 24 -17.34 4.05 1.89
C GLU A 24 -17.18 4.73 0.53
N GLU A 25 -16.89 6.03 0.58
CA GLU A 25 -16.47 6.84 -0.55
C GLU A 25 -15.10 6.32 -1.00
N ALA A 26 -15.12 5.23 -1.76
CA ALA A 26 -14.03 4.83 -2.61
C ALA A 26 -13.89 5.88 -3.72
N GLY A 27 -13.10 6.92 -3.47
CA GLY A 27 -13.02 8.02 -4.43
C GLY A 27 -11.91 9.03 -4.18
N GLN A 28 -10.73 8.70 -4.70
CA GLN A 28 -9.79 9.64 -5.30
C GLN A 28 -9.12 10.66 -4.37
N ASP A 29 -7.90 10.33 -3.96
CA ASP A 29 -6.87 11.35 -3.97
C ASP A 29 -5.68 10.84 -4.77
N GLY A 30 -5.18 11.66 -5.70
CA GLY A 30 -3.90 11.46 -6.35
C GLY A 30 -2.81 11.66 -5.31
N ALA A 31 -2.72 10.74 -4.36
CA ALA A 31 -1.81 10.77 -3.23
C ALA A 31 -0.41 10.88 -3.79
N HIS A 32 0.11 12.10 -3.77
CA HIS A 32 1.51 12.36 -3.97
C HIS A 32 2.25 11.32 -3.12
N ARG A 33 3.12 10.54 -3.77
CA ARG A 33 3.85 9.39 -3.24
C ARG A 33 4.84 9.84 -2.17
N HIS A 34 4.34 10.44 -1.10
CA HIS A 34 5.12 10.97 -0.01
C HIS A 34 5.35 9.86 0.99
N HIS A 35 6.63 9.70 1.30
CA HIS A 35 7.04 8.89 2.43
C HIS A 35 6.49 9.48 3.74
N PRO A 36 6.13 8.63 4.71
CA PRO A 36 5.88 9.09 6.07
C PRO A 36 7.07 9.94 6.57
N PRO A 37 6.86 10.96 7.41
CA PRO A 37 7.93 11.85 7.84
C PRO A 37 9.16 11.15 8.43
N GLN A 38 8.95 10.02 9.12
CA GLN A 38 10.01 9.19 9.69
C GLN A 38 10.92 8.54 8.63
N ASP A 39 10.44 8.35 7.42
CA ASP A 39 11.14 7.64 6.34
C ASP A 39 11.95 8.62 5.46
N LEU A 40 11.67 9.92 5.51
CA LEU A 40 12.31 10.95 4.66
C LEU A 40 13.83 11.02 4.83
N LEU A 41 14.34 11.06 6.07
CA LEU A 41 15.79 11.18 6.33
C LEU A 41 16.58 9.93 5.97
N LEU A 42 15.98 8.75 6.12
CA LEU A 42 16.58 7.48 5.72
C LEU A 42 16.54 7.33 4.21
N HIS A 43 15.46 7.79 3.60
CA HIS A 43 15.28 7.82 2.17
C HIS A 43 16.32 8.68 1.45
N GLU A 44 16.53 9.92 1.90
CA GLU A 44 17.54 10.81 1.32
C GLU A 44 18.97 10.25 1.37
N LYS A 45 19.29 9.39 2.34
CA LYS A 45 20.64 8.86 2.53
C LYS A 45 20.86 7.48 1.90
N PHE A 46 19.88 6.59 2.02
CA PHE A 46 20.04 5.19 1.64
C PHE A 46 19.44 4.88 0.28
N TYR A 47 18.19 5.31 0.05
CA TYR A 47 17.40 4.96 -1.14
C TYR A 47 17.70 5.86 -2.34
N SER A 48 18.05 7.13 -2.13
CA SER A 48 18.39 8.09 -3.20
C SER A 48 19.61 7.69 -4.04
N GLY A 49 20.62 7.07 -3.40
CA GLY A 49 21.87 6.63 -4.05
C GLY A 49 21.88 5.15 -4.42
N TRP A 50 20.75 4.45 -4.27
CA TRP A 50 20.69 3.02 -4.49
C TRP A 50 20.55 2.70 -5.99
N HIS A 51 21.42 1.83 -6.51
CA HIS A 51 21.45 1.44 -7.92
C HIS A 51 21.11 -0.05 -8.08
N MET A 52 20.57 -0.41 -9.25
CA MET A 52 20.10 -1.78 -9.49
C MET A 52 21.24 -2.80 -9.30
N PRO A 53 21.07 -3.85 -8.48
CA PRO A 53 22.12 -4.82 -8.22
C PRO A 53 22.62 -5.56 -9.47
N ASP A 54 21.78 -5.71 -10.48
CA ASP A 54 22.07 -6.34 -11.78
C ASP A 54 22.48 -5.35 -12.88
N ASN A 55 22.25 -4.04 -12.69
CA ASN A 55 22.72 -2.99 -13.60
C ASN A 55 23.00 -1.69 -12.83
N PRO A 56 24.20 -1.55 -12.24
CA PRO A 56 24.53 -0.41 -11.38
C PRO A 56 24.53 0.97 -12.08
N ALA A 57 24.46 1.03 -13.41
CA ALA A 57 24.31 2.28 -14.15
C ALA A 57 22.91 2.88 -14.03
N LEU A 58 21.92 2.10 -13.54
CA LEU A 58 20.54 2.54 -13.36
C LEU A 58 20.23 2.70 -11.87
N SER A 59 19.61 3.82 -11.50
CA SER A 59 19.07 4.01 -10.15
C SER A 59 17.93 3.01 -9.90
N CYS A 60 17.87 2.47 -8.68
CA CYS A 60 16.76 1.68 -8.19
C CYS A 60 15.46 2.47 -8.11
N CYS A 61 15.56 3.74 -7.71
CA CYS A 61 14.43 4.53 -7.28
C CYS A 61 14.69 6.04 -7.38
N ASN A 62 13.59 6.78 -7.41
CA ASN A 62 13.49 8.17 -6.94
C ASN A 62 12.57 8.19 -5.71
N ASP A 63 12.32 9.36 -5.12
CA ASP A 63 11.52 9.55 -3.91
C ASP A 63 10.07 9.06 -3.97
N ALA A 64 9.58 8.65 -5.14
CA ALA A 64 8.20 8.23 -5.32
C ALA A 64 8.04 6.70 -5.38
N ASP A 65 9.10 5.99 -5.77
CA ASP A 65 9.01 4.62 -6.28
C ASP A 65 9.45 3.55 -5.26
N CYS A 66 10.10 3.97 -4.16
CA CYS A 66 10.48 3.09 -3.04
C CYS A 66 9.39 3.13 -1.97
N TYR A 67 9.05 2.01 -1.34
CA TYR A 67 8.15 2.03 -0.17
C TYR A 67 8.28 0.77 0.68
N PRO A 68 8.00 0.87 2.00
CA PRO A 68 7.87 -0.30 2.85
C PRO A 68 6.78 -1.26 2.35
N THR A 69 7.01 -2.56 2.44
CA THR A 69 6.10 -3.58 1.92
C THR A 69 6.00 -4.82 2.81
N GLU A 70 4.89 -5.53 2.69
CA GLU A 70 4.71 -6.88 3.22
C GLU A 70 5.29 -7.91 2.25
N ILE A 71 5.84 -9.01 2.77
CA ILE A 71 6.32 -10.12 1.96
C ILE A 71 5.64 -11.44 2.28
N ARG A 72 5.69 -12.35 1.32
CA ARG A 72 5.37 -13.78 1.49
C ARG A 72 6.50 -14.62 0.91
N TYR A 73 6.80 -15.72 1.59
CA TYR A 73 7.62 -16.79 1.05
C TYR A 73 6.71 -17.87 0.50
N VAL A 74 6.86 -18.18 -0.79
CA VAL A 74 6.13 -19.26 -1.47
C VAL A 74 7.16 -20.07 -2.25
N ASP A 75 7.32 -21.36 -1.92
CA ASP A 75 8.27 -22.28 -2.55
C ASP A 75 9.70 -21.73 -2.63
N GLY A 76 10.18 -21.11 -1.54
CA GLY A 76 11.52 -20.52 -1.46
C GLY A 76 11.70 -19.21 -2.25
N ARG A 77 10.63 -18.67 -2.83
CA ARG A 77 10.63 -17.40 -3.56
C ARG A 77 9.97 -16.30 -2.74
N ILE A 78 10.46 -15.08 -2.90
CA ILE A 78 9.94 -13.90 -2.22
C ILE A 78 8.91 -13.24 -3.11
N TYR A 79 7.75 -12.92 -2.55
CA TYR A 79 6.74 -12.08 -3.17
C TYR A 79 6.52 -10.85 -2.31
N ALA A 80 6.50 -9.67 -2.90
CA ALA A 80 6.23 -8.41 -2.20
C ALA A 80 4.89 -7.82 -2.63
N ARG A 81 4.19 -7.19 -1.69
CA ARG A 81 2.90 -6.56 -1.94
C ARG A 81 3.08 -5.17 -2.53
N ARG A 82 2.60 -4.95 -3.75
CA ARG A 82 2.55 -3.63 -4.38
C ARG A 82 1.50 -2.76 -3.67
N ARG A 83 1.85 -1.51 -3.34
CA ARG A 83 0.97 -0.61 -2.57
C ARG A 83 -0.27 -0.19 -3.37
N GLU A 84 -0.13 -0.03 -4.69
CA GLU A 84 -1.16 0.58 -5.55
C GLU A 84 -2.38 -0.33 -5.76
N ASP A 85 -2.19 -1.64 -5.84
CA ASP A 85 -3.25 -2.61 -6.15
C ASP A 85 -3.28 -3.82 -5.20
N GLY A 86 -2.40 -3.85 -4.20
CA GLY A 86 -2.30 -4.95 -3.25
C GLY A 86 -1.81 -6.27 -3.85
N LYS A 87 -1.35 -6.27 -5.11
CA LYS A 87 -0.89 -7.48 -5.79
C LYS A 87 0.44 -7.93 -5.22
N TYR A 88 0.58 -9.24 -4.98
CA TYR A 88 1.88 -9.84 -4.69
C TYR A 88 2.64 -10.12 -5.98
N ILE A 89 3.75 -9.43 -6.19
CA ILE A 89 4.63 -9.61 -7.35
C ILE A 89 5.88 -10.40 -6.94
N LEU A 90 6.35 -11.27 -7.84
CA LEU A 90 7.55 -12.07 -7.61
C LEU A 90 8.77 -11.17 -7.58
N ILE A 91 9.62 -11.32 -6.56
CA ILE A 91 10.93 -10.66 -6.49
C ILE A 91 11.97 -11.54 -7.17
N PRO A 92 12.56 -11.10 -8.29
CA PRO A 92 13.65 -11.84 -8.92
C PRO A 92 14.89 -11.85 -8.00
N PRO A 93 15.57 -13.00 -7.80
CA PRO A 93 16.71 -13.09 -6.88
C PRO A 93 17.83 -12.10 -7.15
N GLN A 94 18.04 -11.71 -8.41
CA GLN A 94 19.05 -10.74 -8.83
C GLN A 94 18.70 -9.29 -8.49
N LYS A 95 17.45 -9.01 -8.11
CA LYS A 95 16.99 -7.67 -7.70
C LYS A 95 17.09 -7.44 -6.19
N VAL A 96 17.44 -8.48 -5.42
CA VAL A 96 17.56 -8.42 -3.96
C VAL A 96 18.90 -7.79 -3.56
N GLU A 97 18.86 -6.75 -2.72
CA GLU A 97 20.03 -6.15 -2.09
C GLU A 97 20.74 -7.16 -1.19
N ARG A 98 22.07 -7.24 -1.30
CA ARG A 98 22.91 -8.18 -0.53
C ARG A 98 24.19 -7.55 0.01
N ASN A 99 24.55 -6.36 -0.47
CA ASN A 99 25.81 -5.70 -0.24
C ASN A 99 25.69 -4.57 0.80
N ARG A 100 24.48 -4.08 1.08
CA ARG A 100 24.22 -2.97 2.00
C ARG A 100 23.25 -3.39 3.10
N ASP A 101 23.49 -2.89 4.31
CA ASP A 101 22.56 -3.04 5.42
C ASP A 101 21.32 -2.16 5.22
N ASN A 102 20.14 -2.72 5.45
CA ASN A 102 18.88 -2.00 5.36
C ASN A 102 18.62 -1.23 6.68
N PRO A 103 18.70 0.11 6.68
CA PRO A 103 18.86 0.89 7.92
C PRO A 103 17.59 0.98 8.77
N ASP A 104 16.40 0.71 8.22
CA ASP A 104 15.15 0.68 8.99
C ASP A 104 14.63 -0.71 9.34
N GLY A 105 15.32 -1.75 8.87
CA GLY A 105 14.95 -3.14 9.15
C GLY A 105 13.63 -3.61 8.53
N ARG A 106 12.96 -2.82 7.68
CA ARG A 106 11.70 -3.19 7.01
C ARG A 106 11.94 -3.54 5.55
N ASN A 107 11.11 -4.43 4.99
CA ASN A 107 11.22 -4.75 3.57
C ASN A 107 10.84 -3.53 2.72
N HIS A 108 11.60 -3.28 1.65
CA HIS A 108 11.33 -2.19 0.70
C HIS A 108 11.24 -2.68 -0.72
N LEU A 109 10.23 -2.23 -1.45
CA LEU A 109 10.02 -2.51 -2.87
C LEU A 109 10.19 -1.24 -3.70
N CYS A 110 11.04 -1.33 -4.73
CA CYS A 110 11.14 -0.38 -5.83
C CYS A 110 10.53 -0.99 -7.09
N ALA A 111 9.39 -0.47 -7.54
CA ALA A 111 8.68 -0.97 -8.71
C ALA A 111 7.89 0.15 -9.41
N PRO A 112 7.68 0.07 -10.74
CA PRO A 112 6.84 1.04 -11.42
C PRO A 112 5.36 0.89 -11.01
N PRO A 113 4.55 1.95 -11.18
CA PRO A 113 3.12 1.88 -10.93
C PRO A 113 2.44 0.89 -11.91
N PRO A 114 1.28 0.32 -11.55
CA PRO A 114 0.54 -0.62 -12.41
C PRO A 114 0.18 -0.08 -13.80
N SER A 115 0.11 1.25 -13.96
CA SER A 115 -0.19 1.91 -15.23
C SER A 115 1.01 2.03 -16.18
N ALA A 116 2.21 1.66 -15.73
CA ALA A 116 3.41 1.71 -16.56
C ALA A 116 3.48 0.51 -17.52
N SER A 117 4.13 0.69 -18.67
CA SER A 117 4.29 -0.36 -19.70
C SER A 117 5.04 -1.61 -19.20
N MET A 118 5.77 -1.51 -18.09
CA MET A 118 6.57 -2.59 -17.48
C MET A 118 5.91 -3.10 -16.18
N VAL A 119 4.64 -3.47 -16.24
CA VAL A 119 3.87 -3.98 -15.09
C VAL A 119 4.59 -5.17 -14.43
N ASP A 120 4.57 -5.23 -13.10
CA ASP A 120 5.18 -6.27 -12.26
C ASP A 120 6.71 -6.39 -12.35
N THR A 121 7.38 -5.42 -12.98
CA THR A 121 8.84 -5.35 -12.93
C THR A 121 9.30 -4.92 -11.54
N VAL A 122 10.41 -5.49 -11.08
CA VAL A 122 11.08 -5.07 -9.84
C VAL A 122 12.38 -4.40 -10.23
N TYR A 123 12.58 -3.16 -9.79
CA TYR A 123 13.86 -2.48 -9.96
C TYR A 123 14.85 -2.96 -8.91
N CYS A 124 14.43 -2.90 -7.64
CA CYS A 124 15.22 -3.32 -6.49
C CYS A 124 14.33 -3.77 -5.33
N PHE A 125 14.89 -4.61 -4.46
CA PHE A 125 14.20 -5.09 -3.27
C PHE A 125 15.18 -5.23 -2.10
N ALA A 126 14.87 -4.60 -0.96
CA ALA A 126 15.67 -4.71 0.26
C ALA A 126 14.90 -5.56 1.27
N LEU A 127 15.54 -6.61 1.79
CA LEU A 127 14.99 -7.37 2.89
C LEU A 127 15.15 -6.61 4.20
N GLY A 128 14.10 -6.63 5.00
CA GLY A 128 14.17 -6.20 6.39
C GLY A 128 14.88 -7.25 7.25
N GLY A 129 15.80 -6.82 8.09
CA GLY A 129 16.36 -7.64 9.15
C GLY A 129 15.42 -7.64 10.34
N ALA A 130 14.38 -8.47 10.31
CA ALA A 130 13.67 -8.82 11.53
C ALA A 130 14.57 -9.77 12.35
N THR A 131 15.34 -9.21 13.28
CA THR A 131 15.94 -9.96 14.39
C THR A 131 14.97 -10.02 15.55
#